data_AF-A0A7W7F7Y7-F1
#
_entry.id   AF-A0A7W7F7Y7-F1
#
_cell.length_a   1.000
_cell.length_b   1.000
_cell.length_c   1.000
_cell.angle_alpha   90.00
_cell.angle_beta   90.00
_cell.angle_gamma   90.00
#
_symmetry.space_group_name_H-M   'P 1'
#
loop_
_entity.id
_entity.type
_entity.pdbx_description
1 polymer ?
#
loop_
_entity_poly.entity_id
_entity_poly.type
_entity_poly.pdbx_seq_one_letter_code
_entity_poly.pdbx_strand_id
1 'polypeptide(L)'
;MLILASRRRLSAKSNLTKALNYIVNHWEGLTRFLDDGRIELDSNVVERAIKPRVLTRKNALFSGSAEGARTWAILGSFMQTCRMNEVDPNAWLTCVLERLAAGHSNKDLETLMPWNFSKITG
;
A
#
# COMPACT_ATOMS: atom_id res chain seq x y z
N MET A 1 29.66 12.61 -8.92
CA MET A 1 30.67 12.40 -9.99
C MET A 1 31.22 10.96 -10.10
N LEU A 2 31.45 10.23 -8.99
CA LEU A 2 32.03 8.87 -9.04
C LEU A 2 31.18 7.81 -9.77
N ILE A 3 29.86 7.82 -9.59
CA ILE A 3 28.92 6.85 -10.20
C ILE A 3 28.93 6.92 -11.74
N LEU A 4 29.01 8.13 -12.30
CA LEU A 4 29.04 8.35 -13.75
C LEU A 4 30.38 7.96 -14.38
N ALA A 5 31.48 8.07 -13.62
CA ALA A 5 32.81 7.68 -14.09
C ALA A 5 32.96 6.15 -14.19
N SER A 6 32.45 5.41 -13.20
CA SER A 6 32.46 3.94 -13.20
C SER A 6 31.59 3.35 -14.32
N ARG A 7 30.49 4.02 -14.68
CA ARG A 7 29.59 3.64 -15.78
C ARG A 7 30.27 3.60 -17.15
N ARG A 8 31.28 4.46 -17.40
CA ARG A 8 32.02 4.48 -18.68
C ARG A 8 32.97 3.30 -18.87
N ARG A 9 33.29 2.57 -17.79
CA ARG A 9 34.23 1.43 -17.81
C ARG A 9 33.52 0.07 -17.85
N LEU A 10 32.19 0.05 -17.88
CA LEU A 10 31.38 -1.16 -17.79
C LEU A 10 30.60 -1.38 -19.08
N SER A 11 30.46 -2.66 -19.47
CA SER A 11 29.60 -3.03 -20.60
C SER A 11 28.15 -2.57 -20.32
N ALA A 12 27.51 -1.99 -21.34
CA ALA A 12 26.14 -1.45 -21.24
C ALA A 12 25.11 -2.50 -20.79
N LYS A 13 25.38 -3.79 -21.03
CA LYS A 13 24.48 -4.91 -20.70
C LYS A 13 24.72 -5.52 -19.31
N SER A 14 25.72 -5.06 -18.56
CA SER A 14 26.02 -5.59 -17.22
C SER A 14 24.89 -5.28 -16.22
N ASN A 15 24.61 -6.23 -15.32
CA ASN A 15 23.69 -6.02 -14.17
C ASN A 15 24.14 -4.84 -13.30
N LEU A 16 25.45 -4.59 -13.20
CA LEU A 16 26.00 -3.44 -12.48
C LEU A 16 25.64 -2.12 -13.19
N THR A 17 25.73 -2.07 -14.51
CA THR A 17 25.34 -0.89 -15.28
C THR A 17 23.84 -0.59 -15.14
N LYS A 18 22.99 -1.62 -15.10
CA LYS A 18 21.55 -1.47 -14.82
C LYS A 18 21.30 -0.88 -13.43
N ALA A 19 21.97 -1.39 -12.40
CA ALA A 19 21.85 -0.87 -11.04
C ALA A 19 22.33 0.59 -10.93
N LEU A 20 23.46 0.94 -11.56
CA LEU A 20 23.96 2.31 -11.60
C LEU A 20 22.99 3.26 -12.30
N ASN A 21 22.41 2.84 -13.43
CA ASN A 21 21.40 3.64 -14.13
C ASN A 21 20.15 3.84 -13.27
N TYR A 22 19.72 2.81 -12.55
CA TYR A 22 18.60 2.92 -11.61
C TYR A 22 18.88 3.96 -10.52
N ILE A 23 20.06 3.90 -9.89
CA ILE A 23 20.46 4.88 -8.86
C ILE A 23 20.48 6.30 -9.42
N VAL A 24 21.04 6.49 -10.62
CA VAL A 24 21.11 7.81 -11.26
C VAL A 24 19.71 8.33 -11.60
N ASN A 25 18.84 7.48 -12.14
CA ASN A 25 17.48 7.87 -12.54
C ASN A 25 16.57 8.18 -11.35
N HIS A 26 16.85 7.59 -10.19
CA HIS A 26 16.05 7.77 -8.97
C HIS A 26 16.77 8.55 -7.88
N TRP A 27 17.89 9.21 -8.20
CA TRP A 27 18.75 9.88 -7.23
C TRP A 27 17.98 10.88 -6.35
N GLU A 28 17.12 11.70 -6.97
CA GLU A 28 16.30 12.70 -6.27
C GLU A 28 15.41 12.06 -5.18
N GLY A 29 14.76 10.94 -5.50
CA GLY A 29 13.94 10.21 -4.53
C GLY A 29 14.78 9.52 -3.46
N LEU A 30 15.92 8.94 -3.83
CA LEU A 30 16.82 8.25 -2.92
C LEU A 30 17.49 9.20 -1.91
N THR A 31 17.68 10.47 -2.24
CA THR A 31 18.28 11.46 -1.35
C THR A 31 17.28 12.33 -0.60
N ARG A 32 15.97 12.16 -0.84
CA ARG A 32 14.94 13.06 -0.29
C ARG A 32 14.91 13.10 1.24
N PHE A 33 15.29 12.00 1.90
CA PHE A 33 15.41 11.93 3.36
C PHE A 33 16.45 12.91 3.95
N LEU A 34 17.42 13.38 3.14
CA LEU A 34 18.40 14.39 3.56
C LEU A 34 17.76 15.76 3.73
N ASP A 35 16.69 16.05 2.98
CA ASP A 35 15.98 17.33 3.00
C ASP A 35 14.73 17.29 3.89
N ASP A 36 14.12 16.11 4.07
CA ASP A 36 12.91 15.91 4.87
C ASP A 36 13.10 14.78 5.90
N GLY A 37 13.31 15.16 7.15
CA GLY A 37 13.49 14.23 8.27
C GLY A 37 12.26 13.42 8.65
N ARG A 38 11.10 13.64 8.00
CA ARG A 38 9.92 12.78 8.16
C ARG A 38 10.02 11.50 7.32
N ILE A 39 10.95 11.47 6.35
CA ILE A 39 11.16 10.33 5.46
C ILE A 39 12.24 9.43 6.08
N GLU A 40 11.90 8.16 6.32
CA GLU A 40 12.88 7.19 6.76
C GLU A 40 13.88 6.86 5.65
N LEU A 41 15.14 6.60 6.02
CA LEU A 41 16.20 6.20 5.09
C LEU A 41 15.91 4.83 4.44
N ASP A 42 15.18 3.97 5.15
CA ASP A 42 14.86 2.63 4.69
C ASP A 42 13.38 2.49 4.33
N SER A 43 13.07 1.45 3.55
CA SER A 43 11.70 1.13 3.15
C SER A 43 11.04 0.08 4.06
N ASN A 44 11.58 -0.20 5.25
CA ASN A 44 11.14 -1.32 6.09
C ASN A 44 9.67 -1.19 6.49
N VAL A 45 9.21 0.02 6.80
CA VAL A 45 7.80 0.29 7.12
C VAL A 45 6.90 -0.06 5.94
N VAL A 46 7.28 0.37 4.74
CA VAL A 46 6.53 0.10 3.49
C VAL A 46 6.54 -1.39 3.19
N GLU A 47 7.70 -2.05 3.24
CA GLU A 47 7.84 -3.49 3.00
C GLU A 47 7.01 -4.30 4.00
N ARG A 48 7.05 -3.95 5.29
CA ARG A 48 6.21 -4.57 6.33
C ARG A 48 4.73 -4.37 6.06
N ALA A 49 4.31 -3.21 5.57
CA ALA A 49 2.92 -2.95 5.21
C ALA A 49 2.44 -3.76 3.99
N ILE A 50 3.34 -4.01 3.02
CA ILE A 50 3.03 -4.77 1.79
C ILE A 50 3.05 -6.28 2.04
N LYS A 51 3.92 -6.76 2.95
CA LYS A 51 4.18 -8.19 3.20
C LYS A 51 2.92 -9.05 3.42
N PRO A 52 1.91 -8.62 4.22
CA PRO A 52 0.67 -9.39 4.38
C PRO A 52 -0.04 -9.68 3.06
N ARG A 53 -0.10 -8.71 2.13
CA ARG A 53 -0.75 -8.89 0.82
C ARG A 53 -0.01 -9.91 -0.05
N VAL A 54 1.32 -9.86 -0.02
CA VAL A 54 2.16 -10.82 -0.76
C VAL A 54 1.99 -12.23 -0.21
N LEU A 55 1.90 -12.37 1.11
CA LEU A 55 1.62 -13.65 1.76
C LEU A 55 0.22 -14.16 1.43
N THR A 56 -0.81 -13.31 1.46
CA THR A 56 -2.18 -13.68 1.06
C THR A 56 -2.22 -14.15 -0.39
N ARG A 57 -1.55 -13.47 -1.32
CA ARG A 57 -1.45 -13.91 -2.72
C ARG A 57 -0.78 -15.28 -2.84
N LYS A 58 0.28 -15.53 -2.07
CA LYS A 58 0.97 -16.84 -2.03
C LYS A 58 0.08 -17.95 -1.47
N ASN A 59 -0.81 -17.62 -0.54
CA ASN A 59 -1.69 -18.57 0.13
C ASN A 59 -3.04 -18.77 -0.59
N ALA A 60 -3.40 -17.89 -1.52
CA ALA A 60 -4.64 -17.94 -2.31
C ALA A 60 -4.53 -18.86 -3.55
N LEU A 61 -3.78 -19.97 -3.46
CA LEU A 61 -3.52 -20.89 -4.59
C LEU A 61 -4.78 -21.58 -5.14
N PHE A 62 -5.91 -21.51 -4.39
CA PHE A 62 -7.17 -22.16 -4.72
C PHE A 62 -8.33 -21.16 -4.98
N SER A 63 -8.06 -19.86 -5.16
CA SER A 63 -9.11 -18.89 -5.51
C SER A 63 -9.57 -19.09 -6.96
N GLY A 64 -10.73 -19.73 -7.15
CA GLY A 64 -11.19 -20.25 -8.43
C GLY A 64 -11.78 -19.25 -9.44
N SER A 65 -11.81 -17.94 -9.16
CA SER A 65 -12.30 -16.96 -10.14
C SER A 65 -11.66 -15.58 -10.00
N ALA A 66 -11.46 -14.90 -11.14
CA ALA A 66 -11.00 -13.50 -11.18
C ALA A 66 -12.01 -12.54 -10.52
N GLU A 67 -13.30 -12.86 -10.61
CA GLU A 67 -14.40 -12.16 -9.93
C GLU A 67 -14.17 -12.15 -8.41
N GLY A 68 -13.96 -13.34 -7.82
CA GLY A 68 -13.72 -13.48 -6.38
C GLY A 68 -12.46 -12.77 -5.93
N ALA A 69 -11.38 -12.83 -6.73
CA ALA A 69 -10.15 -12.10 -6.43
C ALA A 69 -10.36 -10.59 -6.39
N ARG A 70 -11.18 -10.03 -7.31
CA ARG A 70 -11.53 -8.60 -7.30
C ARG A 70 -12.32 -8.23 -6.05
N THR A 71 -13.34 -8.99 -5.70
CA THR A 71 -14.14 -8.77 -4.48
C THR A 71 -13.27 -8.81 -3.22
N TRP A 72 -12.38 -9.80 -3.10
CA TRP A 72 -11.43 -9.90 -2.00
C TRP A 72 -10.48 -8.70 -1.94
N ALA A 73 -9.98 -8.21 -3.08
CA ALA A 73 -9.10 -7.05 -3.13
C ALA A 73 -9.81 -5.77 -2.64
N ILE A 74 -11.08 -5.60 -3.00
CA ILE A 74 -11.91 -4.47 -2.54
C ILE A 74 -12.11 -4.55 -1.03
N LEU A 75 -12.58 -5.70 -0.51
CA LEU A 75 -12.82 -5.89 0.93
C LEU A 75 -11.54 -5.74 1.75
N GLY A 76 -10.44 -6.33 1.30
CA GLY A 76 -9.14 -6.22 1.96
C GLY A 76 -8.61 -4.78 1.98
N SER A 77 -8.91 -3.98 0.95
CA SER A 77 -8.58 -2.56 0.94
C SER A 77 -9.36 -1.78 1.99
N PHE A 78 -10.67 -2.04 2.13
CA PHE A 78 -11.49 -1.41 3.18
C PHE A 78 -11.05 -1.81 4.59
N MET A 79 -10.80 -3.09 4.84
CA MET A 79 -10.30 -3.57 6.13
C MET A 79 -8.96 -2.93 6.48
N GLN A 80 -8.07 -2.77 5.48
CA GLN A 80 -6.80 -2.08 5.67
C GLN A 80 -7.01 -0.60 6.00
N THR A 81 -7.96 0.08 5.35
CA THR A 81 -8.31 1.47 5.66
C THR A 81 -8.87 1.61 7.08
N CYS A 82 -9.71 0.68 7.54
CA CYS A 82 -10.19 0.65 8.93
C CYS A 82 -9.02 0.54 9.90
N ARG A 83 -8.09 -0.38 9.64
CA ARG A 83 -6.89 -0.57 10.46
C ARG A 83 -5.99 0.67 10.50
N MET A 84 -5.82 1.38 9.38
CA MET A 84 -5.05 2.62 9.33
C MET A 84 -5.72 3.78 10.08
N ASN A 85 -7.04 3.74 10.26
CA ASN A 85 -7.81 4.73 11.01
C ASN A 85 -8.10 4.30 12.46
N GLU A 86 -7.56 3.17 12.92
CA GLU A 86 -7.78 2.62 14.27
C GLU A 86 -9.27 2.30 14.54
N VAL A 87 -10.00 1.90 13.50
CA VAL A 87 -11.42 1.53 13.58
C VAL A 87 -11.57 0.02 13.50
N ASP A 88 -12.47 -0.55 14.31
CA ASP A 88 -12.78 -1.98 14.27
C ASP A 88 -13.44 -2.34 12.92
N PRO A 89 -12.80 -3.18 12.07
CA PRO A 89 -13.30 -3.46 10.74
C PRO A 89 -14.66 -4.17 10.75
N ASN A 90 -14.94 -5.00 11.76
CA ASN A 90 -16.21 -5.71 11.86
C ASN A 90 -17.34 -4.76 12.24
N ALA A 91 -17.16 -3.92 13.27
CA ALA A 91 -18.14 -2.93 13.67
C ALA A 91 -18.43 -1.93 12.54
N TRP A 92 -17.39 -1.47 11.83
CA TRP A 92 -17.55 -0.62 10.64
C TRP A 92 -18.38 -1.31 9.56
N LEU A 93 -18.02 -2.55 9.19
CA LEU A 93 -18.71 -3.27 8.13
C LEU A 93 -20.19 -3.53 8.48
N THR A 94 -20.48 -3.93 9.72
CA THR A 94 -21.84 -4.13 10.20
C THR A 94 -22.66 -2.84 10.08
N CYS A 95 -22.14 -1.72 10.60
CA CYS A 95 -22.85 -0.45 10.56
C CYS A 95 -23.08 0.04 9.13
N VAL A 96 -22.11 -0.12 8.24
CA VAL A 96 -22.24 0.23 6.82
C VAL A 96 -23.32 -0.61 6.15
N LEU A 97 -23.32 -1.93 6.36
CA LEU A 97 -24.33 -2.83 5.78
C LEU A 97 -25.74 -2.52 6.31
N GLU A 98 -25.89 -2.22 7.59
CA GLU A 98 -27.17 -1.81 8.20
C GLU A 98 -27.69 -0.50 7.60
N ARG A 99 -26.83 0.51 7.44
CA ARG A 99 -27.20 1.79 6.83
C ARG A 99 -27.59 1.63 5.36
N LEU A 100 -26.84 0.83 4.60
CA LEU A 100 -27.16 0.52 3.21
C LEU A 100 -28.51 -0.20 3.09
N ALA A 101 -28.78 -1.18 3.96
CA ALA A 101 -30.06 -1.87 4.02
C ALA A 101 -31.23 -0.95 4.40
N ALA A 102 -30.98 0.08 5.21
CA ALA A 102 -31.95 1.12 5.58
C ALA A 102 -32.21 2.16 4.47
N GLY A 103 -31.61 2.01 3.29
CA GLY A 103 -31.84 2.90 2.15
C GLY A 103 -30.94 4.15 2.13
N HIS A 104 -29.74 4.05 2.70
CA HIS A 104 -28.75 5.13 2.67
C HIS A 104 -28.44 5.57 1.22
N SER A 105 -28.42 6.88 1.01
CA SER A 105 -28.29 7.50 -0.31
C SER A 105 -26.85 7.45 -0.81
N ASN A 106 -26.68 7.12 -2.10
CA ASN A 106 -25.38 7.17 -2.77
C ASN A 106 -24.71 8.57 -2.73
N LYS A 107 -25.47 9.64 -2.46
CA LYS A 107 -24.91 10.99 -2.32
C LYS A 107 -24.11 11.18 -1.04
N ASP A 108 -24.36 10.37 -0.02
CA ASP A 108 -23.81 10.53 1.32
C ASP A 108 -22.74 9.47 1.63
N LEU A 109 -22.21 8.77 0.63
CA LEU A 109 -21.25 7.66 0.79
C LEU A 109 -20.03 8.04 1.63
N GLU A 110 -19.59 9.29 1.56
CA GLU A 110 -18.50 9.80 2.39
C GLU A 110 -18.76 9.56 3.89
N THR A 111 -20.01 9.67 4.34
CA THR A 111 -20.39 9.42 5.74
C THR A 111 -20.18 7.97 6.19
N LEU A 112 -20.03 7.04 5.25
CA LEU A 112 -19.76 5.63 5.51
C LEU A 112 -18.27 5.30 5.53
N MET A 113 -17.40 6.26 5.22
CA MET A 113 -15.96 6.01 5.18
C MET A 113 -15.36 5.80 6.57
N PRO A 114 -14.34 4.93 6.72
CA PRO A 114 -13.83 4.51 8.04
C PRO A 114 -13.38 5.66 8.95
N TRP A 115 -12.86 6.77 8.41
CA TRP A 115 -12.42 7.92 9.21
C TRP A 115 -13.54 8.69 9.91
N ASN A 116 -14.81 8.42 9.57
CA ASN A 116 -15.98 9.02 10.21
C ASN A 116 -16.51 8.21 11.39
N PHE A 117 -15.82 7.13 11.80
CA PHE A 117 -16.23 6.23 12.87
C PHE A 117 -15.34 6.38 14.11
N SER A 118 -15.89 6.01 15.27
CA SER A 118 -15.16 6.03 16.52
C SER A 118 -13.99 5.06 16.51
N LYS A 119 -12.83 5.55 16.94
CA LYS A 119 -11.64 4.73 17.14
C LYS A 119 -11.87 3.71 18.25
N ILE A 120 -11.22 2.56 18.14
CA ILE A 120 -11.18 1.56 19.21
C ILE A 120 -10.53 2.23 20.42
N THR A 121 -11.32 2.51 21.45
CA THR A 121 -10.79 2.95 22.75
C THR A 121 -10.27 1.70 23.44
N GLY A 122 -8.97 1.67 23.71
CA GLY A 122 -8.31 0.57 24.44
C GLY A 122 -8.73 0.51 25.89
#